data_AF-A0A3A4ZEU7-F1
#
_entry.id   AF-A0A3A4ZEU7-F1
#
_cell.length_a   1.000
_cell.length_b   1.000
_cell.length_c   1.000
_cell.angle_alpha   90.00
_cell.angle_beta   90.00
_cell.angle_gamma   90.00
#
_symmetry.space_group_name_H-M   'P 1'
#
loop_
_entity.id
_entity.type
_entity.pdbx_description
1 polymer ?
#
loop_
_entity_poly.entity_id
_entity_poly.type
_entity_poly.pdbx_seq_one_letter_code
_entity_poly.pdbx_strand_id
1 'polypeptide(L)'
;MKRAEAAREKLIKELRKALAKVKQLRGFLPICASCKKIRDDTGYWNQVEAYLTSHSDVQFSHSICPECAKKLHPEHDDVMYPEERGARNAEGGAEREMKNEGLTRISERGTGNGMQKEESS
;
A
#
# COMPACT_ATOMS: atom_id res chain seq x y z
N MET A 1 -5.90 2.96 59.24
CA MET A 1 -5.70 2.13 58.03
C MET A 1 -6.41 2.69 56.79
N LYS A 2 -7.73 2.95 56.80
CA LYS A 2 -8.49 3.43 55.62
C LYS A 2 -7.94 4.65 54.85
N ARG A 3 -7.33 5.63 55.53
CA ARG A 3 -6.74 6.81 54.87
C ARG A 3 -5.47 6.48 54.05
N ALA A 4 -4.68 5.51 54.51
CA ALA A 4 -3.47 5.08 53.80
C ALA A 4 -3.82 4.27 52.54
N GLU A 5 -4.87 3.46 52.58
CA GLU A 5 -5.39 2.72 51.42
C GLU A 5 -5.94 3.66 50.35
N ALA A 6 -6.77 4.64 50.75
CA ALA A 6 -7.31 5.63 49.81
C ALA A 6 -6.21 6.48 49.14
N ALA A 7 -5.15 6.84 49.88
CA ALA A 7 -4.01 7.55 49.32
C ALA A 7 -3.24 6.70 48.30
N ARG A 8 -3.07 5.39 48.59
CA ARG A 8 -2.41 4.43 47.69
C ARG A 8 -3.19 4.24 46.39
N GLU A 9 -4.51 4.08 46.45
CA GLU A 9 -5.36 3.96 45.26
C GLU A 9 -5.32 5.21 44.39
N LYS A 10 -5.38 6.40 45.02
CA LYS A 10 -5.27 7.66 44.31
C LYS A 10 -3.93 7.76 43.57
N LEU A 11 -2.83 7.37 44.21
CA LEU A 11 -1.51 7.38 43.58
C LEU A 11 -1.41 6.38 42.42
N ILE A 12 -1.94 5.17 42.57
CA ILE A 12 -1.97 4.17 41.47
C ILE A 12 -2.77 4.71 40.28
N LYS A 13 -3.89 5.40 40.54
CA LYS A 13 -4.72 6.00 39.48
C LYS A 13 -3.98 7.12 38.75
N GLU A 14 -3.28 7.99 39.47
CA GLU A 14 -2.45 9.05 38.89
C GLU A 14 -1.29 8.48 38.08
N LEU A 15 -0.60 7.45 38.59
CA LEU A 15 0.49 6.76 37.87
C LEU A 15 -0.01 6.11 36.58
N ARG A 16 -1.16 5.41 36.63
CA ARG A 16 -1.77 4.83 35.42
C ARG A 16 -2.15 5.89 34.40
N LYS A 17 -2.69 7.03 34.85
CA LYS A 17 -3.07 8.15 33.98
C LYS A 17 -1.84 8.81 33.34
N ALA A 18 -0.77 9.00 34.10
CA ALA A 18 0.50 9.51 33.58
C ALA A 18 1.12 8.55 32.55
N LEU A 19 1.14 7.24 32.85
CA LEU A 19 1.63 6.21 31.92
C LEU A 19 0.81 6.16 30.62
N ALA A 20 -0.52 6.27 30.69
CA ALA A 20 -1.37 6.33 29.52
C ALA A 20 -1.06 7.56 28.64
N LYS A 21 -0.82 8.72 29.26
CA LYS A 21 -0.47 9.96 28.55
C LYS A 21 0.89 9.88 27.87
N VAL A 22 1.89 9.26 28.52
CA VAL A 22 3.20 8.98 27.91
C VAL A 22 3.07 8.02 26.72
N LYS A 23 2.22 6.99 26.81
CA LYS A 23 1.97 6.08 25.68
C LYS A 23 1.34 6.78 24.46
N GLN A 24 0.46 7.75 24.66
CA GLN A 24 -0.13 8.52 23.55
C GLN A 24 0.89 9.43 22.84
N LEU A 25 1.87 9.99 23.56
CA LEU A 25 2.92 10.84 22.98
C LEU A 25 4.03 10.05 22.28
N ARG A 26 4.11 8.74 22.50
CA ARG A 26 5.09 7.82 21.87
C ARG A 26 4.72 7.36 20.46
N GLY A 27 3.74 7.99 19.80
CA GLY A 27 3.25 7.58 18.49
C GLY A 27 3.75 8.38 17.29
N PHE A 28 4.48 9.49 17.50
CA PHE A 28 4.90 10.38 16.41
C PHE A 28 6.41 10.28 16.17
N LEU A 29 6.78 9.47 15.17
CA LEU A 29 8.17 9.34 14.73
C LEU A 29 8.44 10.33 13.59
N PRO A 30 9.38 11.28 13.74
CA PRO A 30 9.75 12.18 12.65
C PRO A 30 10.44 11.40 11.53
N ILE A 31 9.80 11.31 10.36
CA ILE A 31 10.36 10.64 9.18
C ILE A 31 10.81 11.64 8.11
N CYS A 32 11.87 11.31 7.37
CA CYS A 32 12.26 12.09 6.22
C CYS A 32 11.25 11.88 5.08
N ALA A 33 10.68 12.96 4.55
CA ALA A 33 9.72 12.87 3.45
C ALA A 33 10.32 12.22 2.19
N SER A 34 11.62 12.42 1.94
CA SER A 34 12.34 11.92 0.75
C SER A 34 12.81 10.48 0.92
N CYS A 35 13.64 10.19 1.94
CA CYS A 35 14.29 8.88 2.07
C CYS A 35 13.67 7.96 3.14
N LYS A 36 12.60 8.40 3.81
CA LYS A 36 11.84 7.65 4.83
C LYS A 36 12.61 7.21 6.09
N LYS A 37 13.88 7.63 6.26
CA LYS A 37 14.63 7.45 7.51
C LYS A 37 13.90 8.10 8.68
N ILE A 38 14.05 7.53 9.87
CA ILE A 38 13.50 8.03 11.14
C ILE A 38 14.58 8.82 11.86
N ARG A 39 14.24 10.00 12.36
CA ARG A 39 15.12 10.77 13.25
C ARG A 39 14.92 10.33 14.69
N ASP A 40 15.99 9.93 15.36
CA ASP A 40 15.96 9.57 16.77
C ASP A 40 16.06 10.79 17.71
N ASP A 41 15.99 10.55 19.01
CA ASP A 41 16.06 11.58 20.06
C ASP A 41 17.44 12.27 20.15
N THR A 42 18.48 11.65 19.58
CA THR A 42 19.84 12.24 19.49
C THR A 42 20.03 13.06 18.21
N GLY A 43 19.05 13.03 17.31
CA GLY A 43 19.06 13.77 16.05
C GLY A 43 19.65 13.01 14.86
N TYR A 44 20.05 11.75 15.02
CA TYR A 44 20.56 10.94 13.91
C TYR A 44 19.43 10.32 13.08
N TRP A 45 19.71 10.09 11.81
CA TRP A 45 18.77 9.50 10.85
C TRP A 45 19.06 8.02 10.64
N ASN A 46 18.14 7.18 11.08
CA ASN A 46 18.24 5.73 11.03
C ASN A 46 17.30 5.15 9.98
N GLN A 47 17.65 3.98 9.43
CA GLN A 47 16.67 3.19 8.68
C GLN A 47 15.52 2.74 9.58
N VAL A 48 14.34 2.55 9.00
CA VAL A 48 13.11 2.25 9.74
C VAL A 48 13.26 0.94 10.50
N GLU A 49 13.80 -0.08 9.84
CA GLU A 49 14.03 -1.42 10.37
C GLU A 49 14.99 -1.38 11.57
N ALA A 50 16.10 -0.65 11.43
CA ALA A 50 17.10 -0.48 12.49
C ALA A 50 16.52 0.27 13.70
N TYR A 51 15.75 1.32 13.46
CA TYR A 51 15.11 2.08 14.53
C TYR A 51 14.08 1.23 15.28
N LEU A 52 13.18 0.55 14.57
CA LEU A 52 12.14 -0.26 15.20
C LEU A 52 12.71 -1.47 15.95
N THR A 53 13.71 -2.15 15.40
CA THR A 53 14.36 -3.29 16.08
C THR A 53 15.07 -2.87 17.37
N SER A 54 15.61 -1.64 17.43
CA SER A 54 16.29 -1.13 18.63
C SER A 54 15.34 -0.53 19.67
N HIS A 55 14.11 -0.17 19.29
CA HIS A 55 13.14 0.52 20.15
C HIS A 55 11.86 -0.30 20.43
N SER A 56 11.76 -1.53 19.92
CA SER A 56 10.61 -2.43 20.11
C SER A 56 11.00 -3.91 19.91
N ASP A 57 10.14 -4.83 20.34
CA ASP A 57 10.36 -6.29 20.19
C ASP A 57 9.97 -6.82 18.78
N VAL A 58 10.14 -6.00 17.74
CA VAL A 58 9.76 -6.36 16.36
C VAL A 58 10.92 -7.05 15.64
N GLN A 59 10.59 -8.07 14.83
CA GLN A 59 11.52 -8.71 13.90
C GLN A 59 11.01 -8.60 12.45
N PHE A 60 11.93 -8.46 11.51
CA PHE A 60 11.61 -8.30 10.09
C PHE A 60 12.06 -9.53 9.28
N SER A 61 11.15 -10.02 8.44
CA SER A 61 11.47 -10.96 7.36
C SER A 61 11.57 -10.23 6.03
N HIS A 62 12.39 -10.74 5.11
CA HIS A 62 12.54 -10.17 3.76
C HIS A 62 11.78 -11.02 2.75
N SER A 63 10.51 -10.69 2.51
CA SER A 63 9.69 -11.27 1.45
C SER A 63 9.46 -10.26 0.32
N ILE A 64 9.31 -10.74 -0.91
CA ILE A 64 8.96 -9.91 -2.07
C ILE A 64 7.44 -9.93 -2.23
N CYS A 65 6.77 -8.77 -2.20
CA CYS A 65 5.33 -8.74 -2.43
C CYS A 65 4.97 -9.07 -3.90
N PRO A 66 3.73 -9.46 -4.20
CA PRO A 66 3.29 -9.82 -5.56
C PRO A 66 3.53 -8.73 -6.61
N GLU A 67 3.31 -7.45 -6.26
CA GLU A 67 3.59 -6.33 -7.17
C GLU A 67 5.08 -6.23 -7.54
N CYS A 68 5.96 -6.39 -6.55
CA CYS A 68 7.40 -6.39 -6.78
C CYS A 68 7.85 -7.63 -7.55
N ALA A 69 7.26 -8.80 -7.27
CA ALA A 69 7.54 -10.03 -8.00
C ALA A 69 7.18 -9.88 -9.48
N LYS A 70 6.01 -9.35 -9.81
CA LYS A 70 5.60 -9.05 -11.19
C LYS A 70 6.58 -8.13 -11.92
N LYS A 71 7.16 -7.15 -11.22
CA LYS A 71 8.08 -6.18 -11.81
C LYS A 71 9.50 -6.72 -11.99
N LEU A 72 9.99 -7.49 -11.01
CA LEU A 72 11.39 -7.94 -10.95
C LEU A 72 11.58 -9.36 -11.52
N HIS A 73 10.55 -10.20 -11.44
CA HIS A 73 10.52 -11.60 -11.84
C HIS A 73 9.21 -11.94 -12.60
N PRO A 74 8.89 -11.22 -13.70
CA PRO A 74 7.66 -11.44 -14.45
C PRO A 74 7.49 -12.88 -14.95
N GLU A 75 8.58 -13.58 -15.23
CA GLU A 75 8.60 -14.97 -15.69
C GLU A 75 8.19 -16.00 -14.62
N HIS A 76 8.21 -15.60 -13.35
CA HIS A 76 7.91 -16.47 -12.21
C HIS A 76 6.68 -16.00 -11.41
N ASP A 77 6.11 -14.84 -11.73
CA ASP A 77 4.91 -14.28 -11.08
C ASP A 77 3.75 -15.29 -11.06
N ASP A 78 3.53 -15.96 -12.19
CA ASP A 78 2.46 -16.96 -12.32
C ASP A 78 2.65 -18.18 -11.41
N VAL A 79 3.86 -18.52 -11.00
CA VAL A 79 4.11 -19.70 -10.14
C VAL A 79 4.14 -19.32 -8.66
N MET A 80 4.65 -18.13 -8.34
CA MET A 80 4.85 -17.67 -6.97
C MET A 80 3.55 -17.24 -6.27
N TYR A 81 2.58 -16.69 -7.02
CA TYR A 81 1.31 -16.16 -6.48
C TYR A 81 0.09 -16.64 -7.29
N PRO A 82 -0.21 -17.95 -7.27
CA PRO A 82 -1.25 -18.55 -8.10
C PRO A 82 -2.67 -18.08 -7.76
N GLU A 83 -2.96 -17.76 -6.50
CA GLU A 83 -4.26 -17.29 -6.00
C GLU A 83 -4.60 -15.86 -6.45
N GLU A 84 -3.59 -15.00 -6.62
CA GLU A 84 -3.79 -13.61 -7.04
C GLU A 84 -3.97 -13.47 -8.56
N ARG A 85 -3.72 -14.55 -9.31
CA ARG A 85 -3.92 -14.61 -10.76
C ARG A 85 -5.40 -14.46 -11.14
N GLY A 86 -6.30 -15.04 -10.35
CA GLY A 86 -7.75 -14.99 -10.61
C GLY A 86 -8.35 -13.58 -10.50
N ALA A 87 -7.90 -12.80 -9.52
CA ALA A 87 -8.36 -11.43 -9.31
C ALA A 87 -7.94 -10.49 -10.46
N ARG A 88 -6.67 -10.56 -10.89
CA ARG A 88 -6.13 -9.73 -11.97
C ARG A 88 -6.76 -10.06 -13.34
N ASN A 89 -7.04 -11.33 -13.60
CA ASN A 89 -7.68 -11.77 -14.84
C ASN A 89 -9.16 -11.35 -14.93
N ALA A 90 -9.87 -11.29 -13.80
CA ALA A 90 -11.25 -10.82 -13.74
C ALA A 90 -11.34 -9.30 -14.03
N GLU A 91 -10.43 -8.50 -13.46
CA GLU A 91 -10.36 -7.05 -13.69
C GLU A 91 -9.96 -6.71 -15.14
N GLY A 92 -8.96 -7.40 -15.69
CA GLY A 92 -8.54 -7.19 -17.09
C GLY A 92 -9.53 -7.70 -18.14
N GLY A 93 -10.39 -8.67 -17.78
CA GLY A 93 -11.49 -9.13 -18.62
C GLY A 93 -12.60 -8.08 -18.77
N ALA A 94 -13.01 -7.48 -17.65
CA ALA A 94 -14.02 -6.41 -17.63
C ALA A 94 -13.57 -5.16 -18.40
N GLU A 95 -12.29 -4.75 -18.28
CA GLU A 95 -11.76 -3.61 -19.04
C GLU A 95 -11.63 -3.88 -20.56
N ARG A 96 -11.43 -5.14 -20.98
CA ARG A 96 -11.39 -5.53 -22.40
C ARG A 96 -12.78 -5.55 -23.03
N GLU A 97 -13.79 -6.00 -22.32
CA GLU A 97 -15.18 -6.00 -22.79
C GLU A 97 -15.68 -4.57 -23.05
N MET A 98 -15.44 -3.62 -22.13
CA MET A 98 -15.84 -2.22 -22.31
C MET A 98 -15.15 -1.53 -23.51
N LYS A 99 -13.92 -1.91 -23.86
CA LYS A 99 -13.19 -1.35 -25.03
C LYS A 99 -13.67 -1.96 -26.36
N ASN A 100 -14.03 -3.25 -26.37
CA ASN A 100 -14.54 -3.92 -27.56
C ASN A 100 -15.96 -3.45 -27.93
N GLU A 101 -16.83 -3.23 -26.95
CA GLU A 101 -18.19 -2.69 -27.19
C GLU A 101 -18.18 -1.26 -27.76
N GLY A 102 -17.19 -0.45 -27.38
CA GLY A 102 -16.98 0.90 -27.93
C GLY A 102 -16.50 0.91 -29.38
N LEU A 103 -15.79 -0.13 -29.83
CA LEU A 103 -15.23 -0.23 -31.19
C LEU A 103 -16.29 -0.66 -32.22
N THR A 104 -17.23 -1.54 -31.84
CA THR A 104 -18.33 -2.03 -32.69
C THR A 104 -19.31 -0.94 -33.15
N ARG A 105 -19.48 0.17 -32.41
CA ARG A 105 -20.37 1.27 -32.80
C ARG A 105 -19.78 2.24 -33.84
N ILE A 106 -18.47 2.18 -34.10
CA ILE A 106 -17.79 3.13 -35.00
C ILE A 106 -17.84 2.63 -36.46
N SER A 107 -17.96 1.32 -36.69
CA SER A 107 -17.94 0.71 -38.03
C SER A 107 -19.24 0.78 -38.83
N GLU A 108 -20.37 1.22 -38.25
CA GLU A 108 -21.69 1.22 -38.93
C GLU A 108 -22.05 2.56 -39.60
N ARG A 109 -21.21 3.61 -39.49
CA ARG A 109 -21.46 4.95 -40.08
C ARG A 109 -20.59 5.26 -41.31
N GLY A 110 -20.36 4.28 -42.18
CA GLY A 110 -19.35 4.43 -43.22
C GLY A 110 -19.56 3.71 -44.54
N THR A 111 -20.78 3.57 -45.06
CA THR A 111 -20.96 3.32 -46.51
C THR A 111 -22.23 3.98 -47.03
N GLY A 112 -22.08 5.18 -47.58
CA GLY A 112 -23.11 5.88 -48.32
C GLY A 112 -22.50 6.66 -49.47
N ASN A 113 -22.76 6.15 -50.68
CA ASN A 113 -22.74 6.81 -52.00
C ASN A 113 -21.46 6.70 -52.86
N GLY A 114 -21.64 6.12 -54.05
CA GLY A 114 -20.69 6.15 -55.17
C GLY A 114 -21.18 7.03 -56.31
N MET A 115 -20.27 7.49 -57.20
CA MET A 115 -20.50 7.60 -58.65
C MET A 115 -19.20 7.93 -59.43
N GLN A 116 -18.78 6.98 -60.27
CA GLN A 116 -18.28 7.04 -61.68
C GLN A 116 -17.15 8.01 -62.12
N LYS A 117 -16.02 7.44 -62.61
CA LYS A 117 -15.51 7.32 -64.01
C LYS A 117 -14.49 8.44 -64.33
N GLU A 118 -13.40 8.31 -65.09
CA GLU A 118 -13.11 7.67 -66.39
C GLU A 118 -11.62 7.23 -66.43
N GLU A 119 -11.32 5.98 -66.81
CA GLU A 119 -10.73 5.52 -68.10
C GLU A 119 -9.21 5.69 -68.25
N SER A 120 -8.58 4.55 -68.55
CA SER A 120 -7.20 4.39 -68.99
C SER A 120 -7.02 4.86 -70.43
N SER A 121 -5.99 5.65 -70.73
CA SER A 121 -4.94 5.36 -71.72
C SER A 121 -3.98 6.53 -71.87
#